data_AF-A0A935SUL1-F1
#
_entry.id   AF-A0A935SUL1-F1
#
_cell.length_a   1.000
_cell.length_b   1.000
_cell.length_c   1.000
_cell.angle_alpha   90.00
_cell.angle_beta   90.00
_cell.angle_gamma   90.00
#
_symmetry.space_group_name_H-M   'P 1'
#
loop_
_entity.id
_entity.type
_entity.pdbx_description
1 polymer ?
#
loop_
_entity_poly.entity_id
_entity_poly.type
_entity_poly.pdbx_seq_one_letter_code
_entity_poly.pdbx_strand_id
1 'polypeptide(L)'
;MKKIILIVTAFLYCLTATAQDKNQSKADLVNRAGDHFMVQLSSDHWIGSNDSITSHLKGLSRGANVHVMLNKPFKSNPSLSVAFGIGVGTSNIYFKNMGLDIKATGNNFPFNRLDTVNRFKKYKLTTAYLEVPIELRFTANPQRENKSIKFALGGKVGTLLNAHTKGKTLQDRTGKTLNSFTAKETSKKFFNSTRMAVTARVGYGNFTLFGSYQVNNMFKDVVAPETRLLQVGLCLSGL
;
A
#
# COMPACT_ATOMS: atom_id res chain seq x y z
N MET A 1 9.76 -26.74 4.23
CA MET A 1 8.35 -27.08 3.88
C MET A 1 7.54 -27.60 5.07
N LYS A 2 8.03 -28.58 5.85
CA LYS A 2 7.30 -29.14 7.01
C LYS A 2 6.89 -28.10 8.08
N LYS A 3 7.71 -27.09 8.34
CA LYS A 3 7.41 -26.01 9.31
C LYS A 3 6.31 -25.05 8.85
N ILE A 4 6.16 -24.83 7.53
CA ILE A 4 5.11 -23.96 6.96
C ILE A 4 3.77 -24.68 7.01
N ILE A 5 3.75 -25.99 6.71
CA ILE A 5 2.55 -26.82 6.82
C ILE A 5 2.03 -26.81 8.26
N LEU A 6 2.91 -26.91 9.26
CA LEU A 6 2.53 -26.93 10.67
C LEU A 6 1.90 -25.60 11.13
N ILE A 7 2.41 -24.46 10.63
CA ILE A 7 1.85 -23.12 10.90
C ILE A 7 0.48 -22.95 10.21
N VAL A 8 0.34 -23.40 8.96
CA VAL A 8 -0.94 -23.33 8.23
C VAL A 8 -1.98 -24.24 8.88
N THR A 9 -1.58 -25.43 9.36
CA THR A 9 -2.46 -26.39 10.04
C THR A 9 -2.88 -25.86 11.41
N ALA A 10 -1.96 -25.27 12.18
CA ALA A 10 -2.29 -24.61 13.45
C ALA A 10 -3.24 -23.40 13.25
N PHE A 11 -3.08 -22.66 12.15
CA PHE A 11 -3.97 -21.55 11.81
C PHE A 11 -5.37 -22.03 11.42
N LEU A 12 -5.48 -23.18 10.73
CA LEU A 12 -6.77 -23.81 10.40
C LEU A 12 -7.53 -24.28 11.66
N TYR A 13 -6.82 -24.81 12.67
CA TYR A 13 -7.45 -25.26 13.93
C TYR A 13 -7.98 -24.10 14.80
N CYS A 14 -7.38 -22.91 14.72
CA CYS A 14 -7.91 -21.73 15.41
C CYS A 14 -9.22 -21.20 14.79
N LEU A 15 -9.46 -21.45 13.49
CA LEU A 15 -10.70 -21.04 12.81
C LEU A 15 -11.92 -21.89 13.22
N THR A 16 -11.72 -23.13 13.64
CA THR A 16 -12.81 -24.02 14.09
C THR A 16 -13.22 -23.80 15.54
N ALA A 17 -12.45 -23.05 16.33
CA ALA A 17 -12.66 -22.88 17.77
C ALA A 17 -13.63 -21.73 18.15
N THR A 18 -14.23 -21.04 17.18
CA THR A 18 -15.21 -19.96 17.45
C THR A 18 -16.58 -20.27 16.88
N ALA A 19 -17.19 -21.36 17.33
CA ALA A 19 -18.62 -21.62 17.14
C ALA A 19 -19.35 -21.28 18.46
N GLN A 20 -19.59 -19.99 18.70
CA GLN A 20 -20.53 -19.56 19.74
C GLN A 20 -21.86 -19.22 19.06
N ASP A 21 -22.83 -20.11 19.20
CA ASP A 21 -24.24 -19.84 18.87
C ASP A 21 -24.79 -18.78 19.83
N LYS A 22 -24.72 -17.52 19.41
CA LYS A 22 -25.56 -16.46 19.95
C LYS A 22 -26.64 -16.18 18.94
N ASN A 23 -27.91 -16.35 19.33
CA ASN A 23 -29.04 -15.81 18.57
C ASN A 23 -28.87 -14.30 18.44
N GLN A 24 -28.46 -13.84 17.24
CA GLN A 24 -28.13 -12.44 16.98
C GLN A 24 -29.37 -11.71 16.46
N SER A 25 -29.76 -10.62 17.14
CA SER A 25 -30.87 -9.77 16.68
C SER A 25 -30.52 -9.16 15.32
N LYS A 26 -31.43 -9.24 14.35
CA LYS A 26 -31.21 -8.71 12.98
C LYS A 26 -31.11 -7.18 12.95
N ALA A 27 -31.61 -6.49 13.97
CA ALA A 27 -31.67 -5.02 14.03
C ALA A 27 -30.29 -4.38 14.30
N ASP A 28 -29.45 -5.00 15.14
CA ASP A 28 -28.12 -4.45 15.45
C ASP A 28 -27.11 -4.59 14.31
N LEU A 29 -27.32 -5.53 13.38
CA LEU A 29 -26.42 -5.79 12.26
C LEU A 29 -26.51 -4.72 11.16
N VAL A 30 -27.60 -3.96 11.10
CA VAL A 30 -27.83 -2.91 10.10
C VAL A 30 -27.08 -1.62 10.45
N ASN A 31 -26.78 -1.40 11.74
CA ASN A 31 -26.22 -0.13 12.25
C ASN A 31 -24.77 -0.25 12.75
N ARG A 32 -24.01 -1.19 12.18
CA ARG A 32 -22.60 -1.42 12.52
C ARG A 32 -21.67 -0.42 11.85
N ALA A 33 -20.54 -0.10 12.49
CA ALA A 33 -19.54 0.82 11.96
C ALA A 33 -18.94 0.38 10.61
N GLY A 34 -18.88 -0.92 10.35
CA GLY A 34 -18.70 -1.48 9.02
C GLY A 34 -17.34 -1.24 8.36
N ASP A 35 -16.41 -0.55 9.04
CA ASP A 35 -15.17 -0.01 8.46
C ASP A 35 -15.46 0.69 7.11
N HIS A 36 -16.40 1.63 7.11
CA HIS A 36 -16.82 2.34 5.89
C HIS A 36 -15.80 3.37 5.47
N PHE A 37 -15.15 4.05 6.43
CA PHE A 37 -14.03 4.93 6.16
C PHE A 37 -12.73 4.34 6.70
N MET A 38 -11.69 4.30 5.85
CA MET A 38 -10.39 3.74 6.19
C MET A 38 -9.27 4.72 5.83
N VAL A 39 -8.39 4.98 6.78
CA VAL A 39 -7.16 5.75 6.58
C VAL A 39 -5.98 4.85 6.88
N GLN A 40 -5.07 4.71 5.92
CA GLN A 40 -3.93 3.82 5.99
C GLN A 40 -2.64 4.62 5.87
N LEU A 41 -1.70 4.37 6.76
CA LEU A 41 -0.35 4.94 6.73
C LEU A 41 0.65 3.79 6.66
N SER A 42 1.54 3.83 5.68
CA SER A 42 2.47 2.72 5.38
C SER A 42 3.92 3.15 5.30
N SER A 43 4.79 2.20 5.65
CA SER A 43 6.13 2.11 5.12
C SER A 43 6.10 1.41 3.77
N ASP A 44 6.67 2.04 2.76
CA ASP A 44 6.73 1.55 1.40
C ASP A 44 8.09 0.93 1.10
N HIS A 45 8.10 -0.22 0.44
CA HIS A 45 9.31 -0.94 0.06
C HIS A 45 9.22 -1.38 -1.39
N TRP A 46 10.31 -1.23 -2.13
CA TRP A 46 10.45 -1.78 -3.47
C TRP A 46 11.09 -3.15 -3.41
N ILE A 47 10.46 -4.13 -4.05
CA ILE A 47 10.90 -5.52 -4.14
C ILE A 47 11.18 -5.83 -5.60
N GLY A 48 12.33 -6.46 -5.88
CA GLY A 48 12.75 -6.85 -7.24
C GLY A 48 13.60 -5.80 -7.97
N SER A 49 13.74 -4.58 -7.44
CA SER A 49 14.63 -3.58 -8.02
C SER A 49 16.09 -4.01 -7.93
N ASN A 50 16.86 -3.78 -9.01
CA ASN A 50 18.29 -4.08 -9.05
C ASN A 50 19.07 -3.41 -7.92
N ASP A 51 20.19 -4.03 -7.51
CA ASP A 51 21.04 -3.56 -6.40
C ASP A 51 21.53 -2.11 -6.56
N SER A 52 21.75 -1.67 -7.80
CA SER A 52 22.12 -0.29 -8.12
C SER A 52 21.04 0.72 -7.69
N ILE A 53 19.76 0.36 -7.75
CA ILE A 53 18.63 1.19 -7.33
C ILE A 53 18.43 1.05 -5.82
N THR A 54 18.42 -0.19 -5.33
CA THR A 54 18.14 -0.52 -3.92
C THR A 54 19.16 0.12 -2.98
N SER A 55 20.44 0.13 -3.35
CA SER A 55 21.52 0.79 -2.59
C SER A 55 21.35 2.30 -2.46
N HIS A 56 20.54 2.92 -3.33
CA HIS A 56 20.25 4.35 -3.37
C HIS A 56 18.88 4.71 -2.80
N LEU A 57 18.11 3.74 -2.29
CA LEU A 57 16.93 4.03 -1.49
C LEU A 57 17.34 4.66 -0.16
N LYS A 58 16.62 5.71 0.26
CA LYS A 58 16.97 6.51 1.43
C LYS A 58 15.87 6.45 2.49
N GLY A 59 16.21 5.87 3.64
CA GLY A 59 15.37 5.91 4.84
C GLY A 59 14.01 5.23 4.65
N LEU A 60 13.03 5.67 5.43
CA LEU A 60 11.67 5.14 5.41
C LEU A 60 10.86 5.80 4.29
N SER A 61 10.56 5.05 3.23
CA SER A 61 9.59 5.47 2.21
C SER A 61 8.18 5.33 2.76
N ARG A 62 7.26 6.23 2.36
CA ARG A 62 5.99 6.43 3.06
C ARG A 62 4.81 6.46 2.11
N GLY A 63 3.80 5.67 2.44
CA GLY A 63 2.51 5.64 1.75
C GLY A 63 1.38 6.16 2.61
N ALA A 64 0.35 6.68 1.95
CA ALA A 64 -0.90 7.07 2.59
C ALA A 64 -2.06 6.70 1.66
N ASN A 65 -3.04 5.95 2.18
CA ASN A 65 -4.23 5.54 1.43
C ASN A 65 -5.49 5.94 2.19
N VAL A 66 -6.52 6.35 1.47
CA VAL A 66 -7.85 6.64 2.02
C VAL A 66 -8.88 5.89 1.20
N HIS A 67 -9.75 5.13 1.86
CA HIS A 67 -10.78 4.34 1.20
C HIS A 67 -12.15 4.54 1.84
N VAL A 68 -13.17 4.58 1.00
CA VAL A 68 -14.58 4.50 1.37
C VAL A 68 -15.09 3.13 0.90
N MET A 69 -15.59 2.32 1.82
CA MET A 69 -15.99 0.94 1.59
C MET A 69 -17.44 0.71 2.00
N LEU A 70 -18.14 -0.13 1.25
CA LEU A 70 -19.43 -0.68 1.61
C LEU A 70 -19.22 -2.10 2.11
N ASN A 71 -19.77 -2.41 3.29
CA ASN A 71 -19.55 -3.68 3.96
C ASN A 71 -20.85 -4.48 4.06
N LYS A 72 -20.96 -5.58 3.30
CA LYS A 72 -22.14 -6.45 3.25
C LYS A 72 -21.90 -7.73 4.06
N PRO A 73 -22.57 -7.95 5.20
CA PRO A 73 -22.44 -9.18 5.97
C PRO A 73 -23.16 -10.32 5.28
N PHE A 74 -22.65 -11.55 5.45
CA PHE A 74 -23.36 -12.72 4.99
C PHE A 74 -24.56 -13.01 5.88
N LYS A 75 -25.72 -13.30 5.27
CA LYS A 75 -26.96 -13.63 6.00
C LYS A 75 -26.82 -14.86 6.90
N SER A 76 -25.98 -15.82 6.50
CA SER A 76 -25.76 -17.09 7.23
C SER A 76 -24.75 -16.96 8.36
N ASN A 77 -23.81 -16.00 8.29
CA ASN A 77 -22.79 -15.81 9.30
C ASN A 77 -22.41 -14.32 9.37
N PRO A 78 -22.96 -13.57 10.34
CA PRO A 78 -22.70 -12.13 10.48
C PRO A 78 -21.25 -11.78 10.84
N SER A 79 -20.46 -12.76 11.31
CA SER A 79 -19.02 -12.61 11.54
C SER A 79 -18.22 -12.55 10.26
N LEU A 80 -18.78 -12.96 9.13
CA LEU A 80 -18.13 -12.88 7.82
C LEU A 80 -18.85 -11.83 6.95
N SER A 81 -18.08 -11.00 6.25
CA SER A 81 -18.61 -9.99 5.35
C SER A 81 -17.74 -9.78 4.11
N VAL A 82 -18.38 -9.30 3.04
CA VAL A 82 -17.70 -8.85 1.83
C VAL A 82 -17.74 -7.34 1.83
N ALA A 83 -16.59 -6.70 1.68
CA ALA A 83 -16.48 -5.28 1.50
C ALA A 83 -15.92 -4.94 0.12
N PHE A 84 -16.45 -3.88 -0.48
CA PHE A 84 -15.93 -3.32 -1.72
C PHE A 84 -16.06 -1.81 -1.68
N GLY A 85 -15.21 -1.09 -2.39
CA GLY A 85 -15.15 0.36 -2.24
C GLY A 85 -14.33 1.07 -3.28
N ILE A 86 -14.06 2.34 -3.00
CA ILE A 86 -13.20 3.21 -3.80
C ILE A 86 -12.30 4.02 -2.89
N GLY A 87 -11.11 4.37 -3.35
CA GLY A 87 -10.22 5.21 -2.59
C GLY A 87 -9.03 5.70 -3.40
N VAL A 88 -8.14 6.42 -2.74
CA VAL A 88 -6.92 6.94 -3.35
C VAL A 88 -5.73 6.47 -2.52
N GLY A 89 -4.76 5.85 -3.19
CA GLY A 89 -3.51 5.39 -2.60
C GLY A 89 -2.33 6.22 -3.12
N THR A 90 -1.49 6.69 -2.21
CA THR A 90 -0.26 7.42 -2.56
C THR A 90 0.95 6.73 -1.98
N SER A 91 2.05 6.75 -2.72
CA SER A 91 3.34 6.19 -2.32
C SER A 91 4.45 7.20 -2.57
N ASN A 92 5.36 7.35 -1.62
CA ASN A 92 6.50 8.27 -1.71
C ASN A 92 7.79 7.50 -1.44
N ILE A 93 8.56 7.30 -2.49
CA ILE A 93 9.85 6.59 -2.45
C ILE A 93 10.98 7.61 -2.45
N TYR A 94 11.85 7.55 -1.46
CA TYR A 94 12.95 8.50 -1.30
C TYR A 94 14.27 7.91 -1.78
N PHE A 95 15.07 8.75 -2.43
CA PHE A 95 16.36 8.36 -2.97
C PHE A 95 17.49 9.22 -2.39
N LYS A 96 18.67 8.62 -2.26
CA LYS A 96 19.95 9.29 -2.02
C LYS A 96 20.79 9.15 -3.27
N ASN A 97 21.48 10.22 -3.66
CA ASN A 97 22.44 10.23 -4.78
C ASN A 97 21.92 9.62 -6.09
N MET A 98 20.62 9.70 -6.36
CA MET A 98 20.03 9.15 -7.58
C MET A 98 18.96 10.10 -8.10
N GLY A 99 19.01 10.36 -9.41
CA GLY A 99 18.04 11.13 -10.15
C GLY A 99 17.20 10.22 -11.05
N LEU A 100 15.92 10.50 -11.14
CA LEU A 100 14.97 9.77 -11.99
C LEU A 100 14.47 10.72 -13.07
N ASP A 101 14.85 10.47 -14.32
CA ASP A 101 14.31 11.26 -15.44
C ASP A 101 13.06 10.56 -15.98
N ILE A 102 11.93 10.92 -15.40
CA ILE A 102 10.61 10.40 -15.79
C ILE A 102 10.09 11.01 -17.11
N LYS A 103 10.75 12.05 -17.64
CA LYS A 103 10.38 12.70 -18.91
C LYS A 103 11.30 12.30 -20.07
N ALA A 104 12.28 11.43 -19.83
CA ALA A 104 13.24 11.00 -20.84
C ALA A 104 12.56 10.61 -22.16
N THR A 105 13.13 11.07 -23.27
CA THR A 105 12.61 10.80 -24.62
C THR A 105 12.83 9.34 -25.03
N GLY A 106 13.85 8.67 -24.46
CA GLY A 106 14.17 7.27 -24.71
C GLY A 106 13.09 6.28 -24.26
N ASN A 107 13.32 5.00 -24.61
CA ASN A 107 12.40 3.90 -24.32
C ASN A 107 12.57 3.32 -22.91
N ASN A 108 13.77 3.45 -22.33
CA ASN A 108 14.07 2.96 -20.99
C ASN A 108 13.91 4.08 -19.97
N PHE A 109 13.55 3.71 -18.75
CA PHE A 109 13.43 4.63 -17.64
C PHE A 109 14.80 4.81 -16.96
N PRO A 110 15.47 5.96 -17.12
CA PRO A 110 16.82 6.16 -16.62
C PRO A 110 16.87 6.39 -15.11
N PHE A 111 17.67 5.56 -14.44
CA PHE A 111 18.09 5.72 -13.06
C PHE A 111 19.52 6.27 -13.05
N ASN A 112 19.67 7.58 -12.93
CA ASN A 112 20.96 8.24 -13.03
C ASN A 112 21.63 8.32 -11.65
N ARG A 113 22.81 7.71 -11.52
CA ARG A 113 23.63 7.83 -10.31
C ARG A 113 24.27 9.21 -10.25
N LEU A 114 24.10 9.89 -9.13
CA LEU A 114 24.55 11.27 -8.90
C LEU A 114 25.57 11.35 -7.75
N ASP A 115 26.40 10.31 -7.59
CA ASP A 115 27.40 10.25 -6.51
C ASP A 115 28.48 11.33 -6.65
N THR A 116 28.92 11.58 -7.89
CA THR A 116 30.04 12.47 -8.22
C THR A 116 29.62 13.84 -8.76
N VAL A 117 28.32 14.08 -8.95
CA VAL A 117 27.76 15.29 -9.57
C VAL A 117 26.75 16.00 -8.66
N ASN A 118 26.32 17.19 -9.08
CA ASN A 118 25.29 17.96 -8.40
C ASN A 118 23.99 17.15 -8.25
N ARG A 119 23.39 17.21 -7.06
CA ARG A 119 22.21 16.41 -6.72
C ARG A 119 21.28 17.14 -5.76
N PHE A 120 20.03 16.71 -5.70
CA PHE A 120 19.09 17.21 -4.71
C PHE A 120 19.31 16.52 -3.36
N LYS A 121 19.35 17.32 -2.28
CA LYS A 121 19.47 16.82 -0.89
C LYS A 121 18.32 15.90 -0.50
N LYS A 122 17.12 16.23 -0.96
CA LYS A 122 15.90 15.43 -0.79
C LYS A 122 15.30 15.19 -2.17
N TYR A 123 15.34 13.94 -2.62
CA TYR A 123 14.74 13.54 -3.88
C TYR A 123 13.75 12.40 -3.63
N LYS A 124 12.56 12.52 -4.19
CA LYS A 124 11.52 11.50 -4.06
C LYS A 124 10.75 11.29 -5.36
N LEU A 125 10.28 10.06 -5.55
CA LEU A 125 9.26 9.69 -6.52
C LEU A 125 7.93 9.52 -5.80
N THR A 126 6.90 10.19 -6.27
CA THR A 126 5.55 10.09 -5.74
C THR A 126 4.62 9.54 -6.81
N THR A 127 3.90 8.47 -6.47
CA THR A 127 2.83 7.90 -7.32
C THR A 127 1.50 7.95 -6.58
N ALA A 128 0.43 8.31 -7.29
CA ALA A 128 -0.94 8.35 -6.79
C ALA A 128 -1.85 7.53 -7.69
N TYR A 129 -2.68 6.67 -7.10
CA TYR A 129 -3.60 5.77 -7.77
C TYR A 129 -5.01 5.96 -7.23
N LEU A 130 -6.00 5.90 -8.12
CA LEU A 130 -7.40 5.67 -7.75
C LEU A 130 -7.59 4.17 -7.64
N GLU A 131 -8.03 3.67 -6.50
CA GLU A 131 -8.05 2.24 -6.16
C GLU A 131 -9.48 1.78 -5.86
N VAL A 132 -9.81 0.57 -6.30
CA VAL A 132 -11.04 -0.15 -6.02
C VAL A 132 -10.66 -1.38 -5.20
N PRO A 133 -10.72 -1.31 -3.85
CA PRO A 133 -10.46 -2.45 -2.99
C PRO A 133 -11.69 -3.35 -2.83
N ILE A 134 -11.43 -4.65 -2.74
CA ILE A 134 -12.39 -5.70 -2.42
C ILE A 134 -11.76 -6.56 -1.31
N GLU A 135 -12.48 -6.77 -0.21
CA GLU A 135 -12.00 -7.49 0.96
C GLU A 135 -13.05 -8.50 1.45
N LEU A 136 -12.60 -9.70 1.78
CA LEU A 136 -13.31 -10.63 2.64
C LEU A 136 -12.90 -10.34 4.08
N ARG A 137 -13.87 -10.00 4.92
CA ARG A 137 -13.65 -9.57 6.30
C ARG A 137 -14.25 -10.58 7.26
N PHE A 138 -13.52 -10.85 8.34
CA PHE A 138 -13.96 -11.61 9.48
C PHE A 138 -13.90 -10.73 10.74
N THR A 139 -14.99 -10.69 11.47
CA THR A 139 -15.15 -9.93 12.71
C THR A 139 -15.60 -10.90 13.80
N ALA A 140 -14.76 -11.11 14.82
CA ALA A 140 -15.05 -12.11 15.85
C ALA A 140 -16.33 -11.83 16.65
N ASN A 141 -16.62 -10.55 16.91
CA ASN A 141 -17.81 -10.11 17.64
C ASN A 141 -18.57 -9.03 16.85
N PRO A 142 -19.53 -9.40 15.99
CA PRO A 142 -20.26 -8.47 15.12
C PRO A 142 -21.03 -7.36 15.85
N GLN A 143 -21.52 -7.61 17.07
CA GLN A 143 -22.28 -6.64 17.86
C GLN A 143 -21.40 -5.55 18.48
N ARG A 144 -20.11 -5.83 18.67
CA ARG A 144 -19.16 -4.90 19.27
C ARG A 144 -17.92 -4.79 18.38
N GLU A 145 -18.11 -4.33 17.14
CA GLU A 145 -17.02 -4.22 16.16
C GLU A 145 -15.82 -3.41 16.71
N ASN A 146 -16.08 -2.35 17.46
CA ASN A 146 -15.06 -1.48 18.09
C ASN A 146 -14.23 -2.18 19.18
N LYS A 147 -14.68 -3.34 19.67
CA LYS A 147 -14.00 -4.18 20.67
C LYS A 147 -13.93 -5.64 20.20
N SER A 148 -13.58 -5.82 18.93
CA SER A 148 -13.51 -7.13 18.29
C SER A 148 -12.22 -7.31 17.53
N ILE A 149 -11.76 -8.55 17.44
CA ILE A 149 -10.67 -8.93 16.54
C ILE A 149 -11.24 -8.91 15.12
N LYS A 150 -10.53 -8.22 14.23
CA LYS A 150 -10.87 -8.10 12.82
C LYS A 150 -9.74 -8.68 11.98
N PHE A 151 -10.11 -9.46 11.00
CA PHE A 151 -9.23 -9.96 9.96
C PHE A 151 -9.83 -9.61 8.59
N ALA A 152 -9.01 -9.27 7.62
CA ALA A 152 -9.46 -9.10 6.24
C ALA A 152 -8.41 -9.61 5.26
N LEU A 153 -8.87 -10.26 4.20
CA LEU A 153 -8.05 -10.69 3.08
C LEU A 153 -8.72 -10.23 1.79
N GLY A 154 -7.97 -9.62 0.89
CA GLY A 154 -8.54 -8.99 -0.28
C GLY A 154 -7.55 -8.71 -1.38
N GLY A 155 -8.04 -7.95 -2.35
CA GLY A 155 -7.26 -7.38 -3.42
C GLY A 155 -7.75 -5.99 -3.77
N LYS A 156 -6.90 -5.23 -4.44
CA LYS A 156 -7.25 -3.92 -4.97
C LYS A 156 -6.70 -3.76 -6.37
N VAL A 157 -7.54 -3.16 -7.23
CA VAL A 157 -7.16 -2.74 -8.57
C VAL A 157 -7.17 -1.22 -8.60
N GLY A 158 -6.18 -0.59 -9.21
CA GLY A 158 -6.13 0.87 -9.29
C GLY A 158 -5.60 1.39 -10.61
N THR A 159 -5.92 2.64 -10.90
CA THR A 159 -5.47 3.38 -12.08
C THR A 159 -4.58 4.56 -11.70
N LEU A 160 -3.51 4.80 -12.45
CA LEU A 160 -2.51 5.82 -12.17
C LEU A 160 -3.06 7.23 -12.41
N LEU A 161 -3.32 7.95 -11.31
CA LEU A 161 -3.74 9.34 -11.35
C LEU A 161 -2.58 10.29 -11.59
N ASN A 162 -1.43 10.04 -10.95
CA ASN A 162 -0.29 10.94 -11.02
C ASN A 162 1.01 10.21 -10.71
N ALA A 163 2.08 10.53 -11.44
CA ALA A 163 3.45 10.14 -11.14
C ALA A 163 4.35 11.36 -11.32
N HIS A 164 5.06 11.74 -10.26
CA HIS A 164 5.94 12.90 -10.28
C HIS A 164 7.15 12.72 -9.39
N THR A 165 8.28 13.31 -9.80
CA THR A 165 9.48 13.41 -8.98
C THR A 165 9.54 14.79 -8.32
N LYS A 166 10.09 14.85 -7.11
CA LYS A 166 10.29 16.11 -6.38
C LYS A 166 11.69 16.14 -5.79
N GLY A 167 12.52 17.05 -6.30
CA GLY A 167 13.84 17.38 -5.78
C GLY A 167 13.78 18.68 -4.98
N LYS A 168 14.41 18.71 -3.81
CA LYS A 168 14.58 19.93 -3.00
C LYS A 168 16.05 20.15 -2.66
N THR A 169 16.46 21.42 -2.77
CA THR A 169 17.79 21.93 -2.42
C THR A 169 18.88 21.26 -3.24
N LEU A 170 19.36 21.96 -4.27
CA LEU A 170 20.46 21.50 -5.09
C LEU A 170 21.77 21.68 -4.32
N GLN A 171 22.54 20.61 -4.24
CA GLN A 171 23.84 20.57 -3.59
C GLN A 171 24.90 20.09 -4.58
N ASP A 172 26.12 20.57 -4.39
CA ASP A 172 27.30 20.04 -5.07
C ASP A 172 27.67 18.64 -4.51
N ARG A 173 28.59 17.94 -5.19
CA ARG A 173 29.14 16.64 -4.78
C ARG A 173 29.64 16.61 -3.33
N THR A 174 30.17 17.74 -2.86
CA THR A 174 30.68 17.97 -1.49
C THR A 174 29.60 18.23 -0.45
N GLY A 175 28.33 18.33 -0.85
CA GLY A 175 27.21 18.62 0.04
C GLY A 175 26.97 20.11 0.32
N LYS A 176 27.78 21.01 -0.27
CA LYS A 176 27.54 22.46 -0.21
C LYS A 176 26.27 22.81 -0.98
N THR A 177 25.38 23.59 -0.38
CA THR A 177 24.17 24.07 -1.04
C THR A 177 24.55 25.04 -2.16
N LEU A 178 24.18 24.69 -3.39
CA LEU A 178 24.33 25.55 -4.56
C LEU A 178 23.13 26.46 -4.71
N ASN A 179 21.92 25.88 -4.64
CA ASN A 179 20.69 26.65 -4.78
C ASN A 179 19.53 25.97 -4.02
N SER A 180 18.69 26.78 -3.36
CA SER A 180 17.54 26.31 -2.61
C SER A 180 16.26 26.48 -3.42
N PHE A 181 16.04 25.59 -4.39
CA PHE A 181 14.79 25.51 -5.15
C PHE A 181 14.16 24.12 -5.06
N THR A 182 12.91 24.03 -5.49
CA THR A 182 12.16 22.77 -5.60
C THR A 182 11.89 22.48 -7.07
N ALA A 183 12.50 21.40 -7.60
CA ALA A 183 12.16 20.88 -8.91
C ALA A 183 11.02 19.87 -8.79
N LYS A 184 9.99 20.00 -9.62
CA LYS A 184 8.91 19.01 -9.75
C LYS A 184 8.74 18.66 -11.22
N GLU A 185 8.88 17.39 -11.53
CA GLU A 185 8.60 16.89 -12.87
C GLU A 185 7.46 15.90 -12.79
N THR A 186 6.57 15.88 -13.77
CA THR A 186 5.39 15.01 -13.79
C THR A 186 5.34 14.30 -15.14
N SER A 187 5.22 12.98 -15.11
CA SER A 187 5.11 12.14 -16.30
C SER A 187 4.63 10.76 -15.91
N LYS A 188 3.70 10.21 -16.70
CA LYS A 188 3.19 8.85 -16.54
C LYS A 188 3.82 7.86 -17.52
N LYS A 189 4.74 8.31 -18.39
CA LYS A 189 5.22 7.57 -19.57
C LYS A 189 5.70 6.15 -19.24
N PHE A 190 6.53 6.03 -18.20
CA PHE A 190 7.21 4.79 -17.82
C PHE A 190 6.48 3.95 -16.76
N PHE A 191 5.39 4.47 -16.20
CA PHE A 191 4.64 3.81 -15.14
C PHE A 191 3.52 2.95 -15.72
N ASN A 192 3.26 1.81 -15.09
CA ASN A 192 2.09 1.02 -15.42
C ASN A 192 0.83 1.82 -15.05
N SER A 193 -0.11 1.92 -15.99
CA SER A 193 -1.37 2.62 -15.75
C SER A 193 -2.25 1.88 -14.76
N THR A 194 -2.09 0.55 -14.66
CA THR A 194 -2.86 -0.30 -13.76
C THR A 194 -2.00 -0.79 -12.61
N ARG A 195 -2.56 -0.80 -11.40
CA ARG A 195 -1.99 -1.44 -10.21
C ARG A 195 -2.91 -2.57 -9.78
N MET A 196 -2.36 -3.75 -9.55
CA MET A 196 -3.07 -4.89 -8.96
C MET A 196 -2.29 -5.33 -7.74
N ALA A 197 -2.94 -5.33 -6.58
CA ALA A 197 -2.30 -5.69 -5.32
C ALA A 197 -3.18 -6.62 -4.49
N VAL A 198 -2.56 -7.54 -3.78
CA VAL A 198 -3.22 -8.32 -2.72
C VAL A 198 -3.10 -7.55 -1.41
N THR A 199 -4.12 -7.65 -0.57
CA THR A 199 -4.19 -6.95 0.71
C THR A 199 -4.54 -7.94 1.83
N ALA A 200 -3.92 -7.75 2.99
CA ALA A 200 -4.26 -8.46 4.21
C ALA A 200 -4.28 -7.48 5.37
N ARG A 201 -5.19 -7.67 6.32
CA ARG A 201 -5.37 -6.79 7.47
C ARG A 201 -5.74 -7.61 8.70
N VAL A 202 -5.17 -7.24 9.85
CA VAL A 202 -5.44 -7.89 11.12
C VAL A 202 -5.33 -6.88 12.26
N GLY A 203 -6.23 -6.93 13.22
CA GLY A 203 -6.11 -6.10 14.42
C GLY A 203 -7.36 -6.12 15.27
N TYR A 204 -7.56 -5.04 16.03
CA TYR A 204 -8.58 -4.97 17.05
C TYR A 204 -9.27 -3.60 17.04
N GLY A 205 -10.60 -3.63 16.98
CA GLY A 205 -11.44 -2.43 16.98
C GLY A 205 -11.17 -1.53 15.77
N ASN A 206 -10.78 -0.29 16.04
CA ASN A 206 -10.52 0.74 15.03
C ASN A 206 -9.06 0.73 14.52
N PHE A 207 -8.17 -0.04 15.16
CA PHE A 207 -6.76 -0.09 14.84
C PHE A 207 -6.40 -1.46 14.26
N THR A 208 -5.92 -1.46 13.03
CA THR A 208 -5.51 -2.67 12.34
C THR A 208 -4.15 -2.50 11.69
N LEU A 209 -3.34 -3.55 11.69
CA LEU A 209 -2.15 -3.62 10.86
C LEU A 209 -2.58 -4.10 9.48
N PHE A 210 -2.09 -3.46 8.42
CA PHE A 210 -2.34 -3.87 7.05
C PHE A 210 -1.02 -4.10 6.29
N GLY A 211 -1.09 -5.02 5.34
CA GLY A 211 -0.07 -5.27 4.33
C GLY A 211 -0.71 -5.25 2.95
N SER A 212 -0.03 -4.65 1.98
CA SER A 212 -0.42 -4.70 0.58
C SER A 212 0.79 -4.97 -0.30
N TYR A 213 0.71 -6.01 -1.13
CA TYR A 213 1.76 -6.38 -2.07
C TYR A 213 1.24 -6.24 -3.49
N GLN A 214 1.90 -5.38 -4.27
CA GLN A 214 1.62 -5.21 -5.68
C GLN A 214 2.11 -6.43 -6.47
N VAL A 215 1.18 -7.11 -7.13
CA VAL A 215 1.45 -8.35 -7.87
C VAL A 215 2.04 -8.04 -9.25
N ASN A 216 1.52 -6.98 -9.91
CA ASN A 216 2.00 -6.56 -11.21
C ASN A 216 3.19 -5.57 -11.10
N ASN A 217 3.95 -5.43 -12.19
CA ASN A 217 5.07 -4.50 -12.22
C ASN A 217 4.60 -3.03 -12.11
N MET A 218 5.32 -2.22 -11.34
CA MET A 218 5.04 -0.79 -11.18
C MET A 218 5.41 0.01 -12.43
N PHE A 219 6.43 -0.43 -13.14
CA PHE A 219 6.85 0.14 -14.42
C PHE A 219 6.24 -0.64 -15.58
N LYS A 220 6.20 -0.03 -16.76
CA LYS A 220 5.84 -0.74 -17.99
C LYS A 220 6.88 -1.82 -18.30
N ASP A 221 6.49 -2.78 -19.13
CA ASP A 221 7.40 -3.87 -19.50
C ASP A 221 8.62 -3.34 -20.26
N VAL A 222 9.78 -3.96 -20.01
CA VAL A 222 11.07 -3.68 -20.67
C VAL A 222 11.68 -2.29 -20.36
N VAL A 223 10.92 -1.33 -19.81
CA VAL A 223 11.45 0.02 -19.54
C VAL A 223 12.34 0.10 -18.30
N ALA A 224 12.13 -0.79 -17.32
CA ALA A 224 12.87 -0.85 -16.06
C ALA A 224 12.82 -2.28 -15.48
N PRO A 225 13.73 -2.63 -14.55
CA PRO A 225 13.65 -3.89 -13.82
C PRO A 225 12.31 -4.07 -13.13
N GLU A 226 11.83 -5.32 -13.05
CA GLU A 226 10.59 -5.65 -12.37
C GLU A 226 10.62 -5.18 -10.92
N THR A 227 9.83 -4.15 -10.63
CA THR A 227 9.79 -3.52 -9.32
C THR A 227 8.36 -3.54 -8.82
N ARG A 228 8.16 -4.16 -7.67
CA ARG A 228 6.85 -4.30 -7.02
C ARG A 228 6.84 -3.55 -5.71
N LEU A 229 5.72 -2.90 -5.42
CA LEU A 229 5.53 -2.14 -4.19
C LEU A 229 4.95 -3.04 -3.09
N LEU A 230 5.65 -3.12 -1.96
CA LEU A 230 5.13 -3.63 -0.71
C LEU A 230 4.84 -2.46 0.23
N GLN A 231 3.63 -2.39 0.75
CA GLN A 231 3.21 -1.43 1.75
C GLN A 231 2.87 -2.18 3.03
N VAL A 232 3.44 -1.76 4.16
CA VAL A 232 3.11 -2.32 5.48
C VAL A 232 2.90 -1.18 6.45
N GLY A 233 1.82 -1.21 7.21
CA GLY A 233 1.59 -0.19 8.23
C GLY A 233 0.25 -0.29 8.92
N LEU A 234 -0.22 0.85 9.44
CA LEU A 234 -1.41 0.92 10.27
C LEU A 234 -2.60 1.45 9.46
N CYS A 235 -3.75 0.87 9.74
CA CYS A 235 -5.04 1.23 9.20
C CYS A 235 -5.97 1.60 10.35
N LEU A 236 -6.46 2.83 10.30
CA LEU A 236 -7.51 3.35 11.16
C LEU A 236 -8.85 3.21 10.44
N SER A 237 -9.81 2.54 11.05
CA SER A 237 -11.14 2.31 10.47
C SER A 237 -12.23 2.30 11.55
N GLY A 238 -13.50 2.33 11.16
CA GLY A 238 -14.63 2.21 12.09
C GLY A 238 -15.48 3.47 12.28
N LEU A 239 -15.45 4.38 11.29
CA LEU A 239 -16.55 5.28 10.96
C LEU A 239 -17.33 4.71 9.77
#